data_AF-A0A822CU55-F1
#
_entry.id   AF-A0A822CU55-F1
#
_cell.length_a   1.000
_cell.length_b   1.000
_cell.length_c   1.000
_cell.angle_alpha   90.00
_cell.angle_beta   90.00
_cell.angle_gamma   90.00
#
_symmetry.space_group_name_H-M   'P 1'
#
loop_
_entity.id
_entity.type
_entity.pdbx_description
1 polymer ?
#
loop_
_entity_poly.entity_id
_entity_poly.type
_entity_poly.pdbx_seq_one_letter_code
_entity_poly.pdbx_strand_id
1 'polypeptide(L)'
;MNGSQAQGENIADIGGLKEAFFAYQDWVRLSGTEEKKLPGLQKYSPEQLFFINFGYMWCSKITDELTLAYILQDVHSLSQFRVHGSTSNFDEFDRVFGCKPGQ
;
A
#
# COMPACT_ATOMS: atom_id res chain seq x y z
N MET A 1 3.66 0.81 -19.05
CA MET A 1 2.60 -0.13 -18.63
C MET A 1 1.32 0.21 -19.35
N ASN A 2 0.47 -0.78 -19.60
CA ASN A 2 -0.86 -0.59 -20.14
C ASN A 2 -1.88 -0.49 -18.98
N GLY A 3 -2.41 0.72 -18.74
CA GLY A 3 -3.34 0.96 -17.64
C GLY A 3 -4.69 0.23 -17.81
N SER A 4 -5.15 0.01 -19.05
CA SER A 4 -6.40 -0.70 -19.31
C SER A 4 -6.30 -2.19 -19.04
N GLN A 5 -5.14 -2.80 -19.34
CA GLN A 5 -4.88 -4.21 -19.04
C GLN A 5 -4.81 -4.47 -17.53
N ALA A 6 -4.19 -3.57 -16.78
CA ALA A 6 -4.01 -3.72 -15.34
C ALA A 6 -5.16 -3.17 -14.48
N GLN A 7 -6.20 -2.60 -15.09
CA GLN A 7 -7.22 -1.84 -14.38
C GLN A 7 -7.95 -2.67 -13.32
N GLY A 8 -8.30 -3.93 -13.63
CA GLY A 8 -9.02 -4.80 -12.68
C GLY A 8 -8.25 -5.01 -11.38
N GLU A 9 -6.98 -5.39 -11.49
CA GLU A 9 -6.11 -5.61 -10.34
C GLU A 9 -5.75 -4.31 -9.62
N ASN A 10 -5.58 -3.21 -10.35
CA ASN A 10 -5.36 -1.90 -9.73
C ASN A 10 -6.58 -1.46 -8.88
N ILE A 11 -7.80 -1.70 -9.36
CA ILE A 11 -9.03 -1.44 -8.59
C ILE A 11 -9.07 -2.33 -7.35
N ALA A 12 -8.71 -3.61 -7.49
CA ALA A 12 -8.68 -4.56 -6.38
C ALA A 12 -7.66 -4.14 -5.30
N ASP A 13 -6.46 -3.71 -5.69
CA ASP A 13 -5.44 -3.23 -4.74
C ASP A 13 -5.89 -1.99 -3.97
N ILE A 14 -6.47 -1.01 -4.67
CA ILE A 14 -6.95 0.23 -4.05
C ILE A 14 -8.09 -0.11 -3.08
N GLY A 15 -9.07 -0.89 -3.52
CA GLY A 15 -10.20 -1.29 -2.70
C GLY A 15 -9.77 -2.10 -1.47
N GLY A 16 -8.94 -3.12 -1.68
CA GLY A 16 -8.44 -3.99 -0.62
C GLY A 16 -7.62 -3.24 0.43
N LEU A 17 -6.77 -2.30 0.02
CA LEU A 17 -6.01 -1.46 0.95
C LEU A 17 -6.94 -0.61 1.83
N LYS A 18 -7.98 0.01 1.23
CA LYS A 18 -8.94 0.85 1.94
C LYS A 18 -9.74 0.06 2.97
N GLU A 19 -10.34 -1.05 2.53
CA GLU A 19 -11.14 -1.91 3.40
C GLU A 19 -10.30 -2.50 4.55
N ALA A 20 -9.07 -2.93 4.27
CA ALA A 20 -8.17 -3.44 5.29
C ALA A 20 -7.79 -2.38 6.33
N PHE A 21 -7.55 -1.14 5.90
CA PHE A 21 -7.21 -0.05 6.82
C PHE A 21 -8.38 0.35 7.71
N PHE A 22 -9.58 0.48 7.14
CA PHE A 22 -10.78 0.78 7.94
C PHE A 22 -11.12 -0.34 8.91
N ALA A 23 -11.01 -1.60 8.49
CA ALA A 23 -11.18 -2.74 9.39
C ALA A 23 -10.17 -2.73 10.54
N TYR A 24 -8.91 -2.35 10.26
CA TYR A 24 -7.90 -2.17 11.30
C TYR A 24 -8.26 -1.04 12.27
N GLN A 25 -8.69 0.12 11.77
CA GLN A 25 -9.13 1.23 12.63
C GLN A 25 -10.34 0.87 13.50
N ASP A 26 -11.30 0.14 12.94
CA ASP A 26 -12.44 -0.41 13.68
C ASP A 26 -11.99 -1.36 14.79
N TRP A 27 -11.06 -2.26 14.48
CA TRP A 27 -10.48 -3.17 15.47
C TRP A 27 -9.77 -2.42 16.60
N VAL A 28 -8.96 -1.40 16.30
CA VAL A 28 -8.28 -0.56 17.31
C VAL A 28 -9.31 0.12 18.21
N ARG A 29 -10.38 0.69 17.63
CA ARG A 29 -11.44 1.35 18.39
C ARG A 29 -12.16 0.39 19.34
N LEU A 30 -12.41 -0.84 18.89
CA LEU A 30 -13.13 -1.87 19.67
C LEU A 30 -12.24 -2.56 20.71
N SER A 31 -10.94 -2.67 20.49
CA SER A 31 -10.03 -3.34 21.42
C SER A 31 -9.86 -2.57 22.74
N GLY A 32 -10.08 -1.25 22.73
CA GLY A 32 -9.99 -0.40 23.91
C GLY A 32 -8.59 -0.34 24.54
N THR A 33 -7.56 -0.80 23.82
CA THR A 33 -6.18 -0.85 24.29
C THR A 33 -5.27 -0.09 23.36
N GLU A 34 -4.37 0.70 23.93
CA GLU A 34 -3.32 1.36 23.16
C GLU A 34 -2.33 0.29 22.64
N GLU A 35 -2.09 0.32 21.34
CA GLU A 35 -1.17 -0.61 20.70
C GLU A 35 0.27 -0.36 21.15
N LYS A 36 0.95 -1.45 21.52
CA LYS A 36 2.37 -1.36 21.89
C LYS A 36 3.20 -1.01 20.66
N LYS A 37 4.11 -0.04 20.82
CA LYS A 37 5.10 0.28 19.79
C LYS A 37 6.01 -0.91 19.51
N LEU A 38 6.31 -1.13 18.24
CA LEU A 38 7.19 -2.21 17.79
C LEU A 38 8.65 -1.90 18.17
N PRO A 39 9.36 -2.80 18.89
CA PRO A 39 10.76 -2.60 19.23
C PRO A 39 11.65 -2.45 17.99
N GLY A 40 12.53 -1.44 17.99
CA GLY A 40 13.40 -1.10 16.85
C GLY A 40 12.74 -0.17 15.81
N LEU A 41 11.42 0.02 15.88
CA LEU A 41 10.65 0.87 14.97
C LEU A 41 9.74 1.86 15.72
N GLN A 42 10.07 2.21 16.97
CA GLN A 42 9.24 3.04 17.86
C GLN A 42 8.99 4.48 17.36
N LYS A 43 9.74 4.91 16.33
CA LYS A 43 9.55 6.18 15.64
C LYS A 43 8.30 6.22 14.75
N TYR A 44 7.77 5.05 14.37
CA TYR A 44 6.56 4.93 13.58
C TYR A 44 5.35 4.67 14.47
N SER A 45 4.20 5.25 14.10
CA SER A 45 2.91 4.88 14.70
C SER A 45 2.44 3.51 14.18
N PRO A 46 1.52 2.83 14.89
CA PRO A 46 0.86 1.63 14.38
C PRO A 46 0.22 1.82 12.99
N GLU A 47 -0.47 2.95 12.76
CA GLU A 47 -1.03 3.30 11.44
C GLU A 47 0.06 3.45 10.37
N GLN A 48 1.21 4.05 10.70
CA GLN A 48 2.35 4.12 9.76
C GLN A 48 2.92 2.73 9.48
N LEU A 49 3.00 1.87 10.50
CA LEU A 49 3.46 0.49 10.34
C LEU A 49 2.52 -0.36 9.47
N PHE A 50 1.21 -0.11 9.52
CA PHE A 50 0.25 -0.74 8.60
C PHE A 50 0.64 -0.49 7.14
N PHE A 51 0.85 0.77 6.77
CA PHE A 51 1.22 1.13 5.39
C PHE A 51 2.66 0.73 5.03
N ILE A 52 3.60 0.78 5.98
CA ILE A 52 4.96 0.25 5.78
C ILE A 52 4.88 -1.26 5.49
N ASN A 53 4.06 -2.01 6.22
CA ASN A 53 3.86 -3.43 5.97
C ASN A 53 3.21 -3.69 4.60
N PHE A 54 2.21 -2.88 4.21
CA PHE A 54 1.63 -2.93 2.86
C PHE A 54 2.71 -2.77 1.78
N GLY A 55 3.57 -1.76 1.89
CA GLY A 55 4.69 -1.57 0.96
C GLY A 55 5.69 -2.72 1.00
N TYR A 56 6.01 -3.23 2.19
CA TYR A 56 6.95 -4.33 2.40
C TYR A 56 6.51 -5.62 1.69
N MET A 57 5.22 -5.94 1.66
CA MET A 57 4.69 -7.12 0.95
C MET A 57 5.01 -7.10 -0.56
N TRP A 58 5.20 -5.92 -1.12
CA TRP A 58 5.47 -5.70 -2.55
C TRP A 58 6.93 -5.39 -2.85
N CYS A 59 7.84 -5.46 -1.86
CA CYS A 59 9.26 -5.27 -2.10
C CYS A 59 9.80 -6.37 -3.05
N SER A 60 10.14 -5.98 -4.27
CA SER A 60 10.68 -6.87 -5.28
C SER A 60 11.73 -6.17 -6.14
N LYS A 61 12.66 -6.95 -6.68
CA LYS A 61 13.59 -6.51 -7.73
C LYS A 61 13.69 -7.62 -8.75
N ILE A 62 13.33 -7.31 -9.99
CA ILE A 62 13.32 -8.23 -11.12
C ILE A 62 14.29 -7.73 -12.19
N THR A 63 14.70 -8.62 -13.10
CA THR A 63 15.59 -8.24 -14.21
C THR A 63 14.83 -7.44 -15.27
N ASP A 64 15.56 -6.79 -16.18
CA ASP A 64 14.95 -6.01 -17.27
C ASP A 64 14.13 -6.92 -18.21
N GLU A 65 14.57 -8.15 -18.45
CA GLU A 65 13.85 -9.13 -19.27
C GLU A 65 12.50 -9.51 -18.64
N LEU A 66 12.49 -9.78 -17.33
CA LEU A 66 11.25 -10.06 -16.60
C LEU A 66 10.35 -8.83 -16.52
N THR A 67 10.93 -7.64 -16.37
CA THR A 67 10.19 -6.37 -16.39
C THR A 67 9.44 -6.19 -17.70
N LEU A 68 10.12 -6.44 -18.84
CA LEU A 68 9.49 -6.36 -20.15
C LEU A 68 8.40 -7.42 -20.31
N ALA A 69 8.64 -8.65 -19.87
CA ALA A 69 7.64 -9.72 -19.91
C ALA A 69 6.37 -9.34 -19.12
N TYR A 70 6.52 -8.80 -17.90
CA TYR A 70 5.39 -8.37 -17.08
C TYR A 70 4.62 -7.21 -17.70
N ILE A 71 5.32 -6.21 -18.24
CA ILE A 71 4.68 -5.07 -18.92
C ILE A 71 3.80 -5.53 -20.10
N LEU A 72 4.19 -6.60 -20.79
CA LEU A 72 3.51 -7.08 -21.99
C LEU A 72 2.42 -8.12 -21.71
N GLN A 73 2.59 -8.96 -20.67
CA GLN A 73 1.77 -10.17 -20.49
C GLN A 73 1.01 -10.21 -19.17
N ASP A 74 1.51 -9.55 -18.12
CA ASP A 74 0.89 -9.61 -16.80
C ASP A 74 -0.34 -8.69 -16.73
N VAL A 75 -1.35 -9.11 -15.98
CA VAL A 75 -2.54 -8.31 -15.67
C VAL A 75 -2.34 -7.45 -14.42
N HIS A 76 -1.24 -7.63 -13.70
CA HIS A 76 -0.87 -6.79 -12.57
C HIS A 76 0.10 -5.69 -12.98
N SER A 77 -0.01 -4.55 -12.32
CA SER A 77 1.03 -3.53 -12.37
C SER A 77 2.33 -4.05 -11.72
N LEU A 78 3.50 -3.53 -12.13
CA LEU A 78 4.75 -3.81 -11.42
C LEU A 78 4.63 -3.43 -9.95
N SER A 79 5.29 -4.17 -9.06
CA SER A 79 5.09 -4.07 -7.61
C SER A 79 5.19 -2.64 -7.06
N GLN A 80 6.18 -1.85 -7.52
CA GLN A 80 6.32 -0.44 -7.14
C GLN A 80 5.09 0.42 -7.50
N PHE A 81 4.48 0.17 -8.66
CA PHE A 81 3.30 0.91 -9.11
C PHE A 81 2.02 0.44 -8.42
N ARG A 82 1.96 -0.81 -7.95
CA ARG A 82 0.87 -1.26 -7.06
C ARG A 82 0.92 -0.50 -5.74
N VAL A 83 2.11 -0.35 -5.14
CA VAL A 83 2.27 0.42 -3.89
C VAL A 83 1.95 1.88 -4.12
N HIS A 84 2.66 2.55 -5.05
CA HIS A 84 2.47 3.98 -5.29
C HIS A 84 1.06 4.31 -5.77
N GLY A 85 0.52 3.53 -6.70
CA GLY A 85 -0.84 3.71 -7.21
C GLY A 85 -1.87 3.63 -6.10
N SER A 86 -1.78 2.61 -5.22
CA SER A 86 -2.74 2.44 -4.13
C SER A 86 -2.61 3.53 -3.06
N THR A 87 -1.40 3.86 -2.63
CA THR A 87 -1.20 4.87 -1.57
C THR A 87 -1.50 6.28 -2.06
N SER A 88 -1.22 6.61 -3.32
CA SER A 88 -1.55 7.94 -3.90
C SER A 88 -3.04 8.15 -4.14
N ASN A 89 -3.87 7.10 -4.06
CA ASN A 89 -5.33 7.19 -4.20
C ASN A 89 -6.08 7.02 -2.86
N PHE A 90 -5.38 7.25 -1.74
CA PHE A 90 -5.92 7.04 -0.40
C PHE A 90 -5.51 8.14 0.58
N ASP A 91 -6.45 9.05 0.87
CA ASP A 91 -6.24 10.23 1.71
C ASP A 91 -5.75 9.89 3.13
N GLU A 92 -6.07 8.71 3.63
CA GLU A 92 -5.66 8.20 4.94
C GLU A 92 -4.16 7.94 4.99
N PHE A 93 -3.57 7.49 3.87
CA PHE A 93 -2.11 7.42 3.75
C PHE A 93 -1.50 8.82 3.91
N ASP A 94 -2.06 9.80 3.19
CA ASP A 94 -1.59 11.19 3.26
C ASP A 94 -1.71 11.78 4.67
N ARG A 95 -2.83 11.51 5.36
CA ARG A 95 -3.03 11.90 6.77
C ARG A 95 -1.98 11.25 7.67
N VAL A 96 -1.75 9.95 7.53
CA VAL A 96 -0.88 9.16 8.41
C VAL A 96 0.60 9.54 8.27
N PHE A 97 1.02 9.95 7.06
CA PHE A 97 2.39 10.40 6.79
C PHE A 97 2.56 11.92 6.79
N GLY A 98 1.49 12.70 6.90
CA GLY A 98 1.55 14.17 6.87
C GLY A 98 1.96 14.72 5.51
N CYS A 99 1.50 14.08 4.44
CA CYS A 99 1.74 14.45 3.05
C CYS A 99 1.17 15.85 2.73
N LYS A 100 1.88 16.61 1.88
CA LYS A 100 1.42 17.93 1.41
C LYS A 100 0.75 17.82 0.04
N PRO A 101 -0.27 18.64 -0.25
CA PRO A 101 -0.87 18.69 -1.58
C PRO A 101 0.16 19.01 -2.67
N GLY A 102 0.19 18.19 -3.73
CA GLY A 102 1.02 18.41 -4.92
C GLY A 102 2.52 18.12 -4.77
N GLN A 103 2.91 17.37 -3.73
CA GLN A 103 4.29 16.88 -3.57
C GLN A 103 4.64 15.72 -4.52
#